data_AF-A0A498KZE3-F1
#
_entry.id   AF-A0A498KZE3-F1
#
_cell.length_a   1.000
_cell.length_b   1.000
_cell.length_c   1.000
_cell.angle_alpha   90.00
_cell.angle_beta   90.00
_cell.angle_gamma   90.00
#
_symmetry.space_group_name_H-M   'P 1'
#
loop_
_entity.id
_entity.type
_entity.pdbx_description
1 polymer ?
#
loop_
_entity_poly.entity_id
_entity_poly.type
_entity_poly.pdbx_seq_one_letter_code
_entity_poly.pdbx_strand_id
1 'polypeptide(L)'
;MARLSFCTDEHVPHAFVSALESNGFSVVTAAGEHGQDTVDEELLAWCGDSDRVLVTNDRDFVELDEQVNHAGLVIYTSQAISPSDFARAIRRVDRQFGAKEMRDVLVWLDQWL
;
A
#
# COMPACT_ATOMS: atom_id res chain seq x y z
N MET A 1 -15.75 -10.53 4.67
CA MET A 1 -14.34 -10.66 4.28
C MET A 1 -13.52 -9.85 5.27
N ALA A 2 -12.32 -10.32 5.65
CA ALA A 2 -11.42 -9.51 6.45
C ALA A 2 -10.90 -8.35 5.60
N ARG A 3 -10.77 -7.18 6.20
CA ARG A 3 -10.34 -5.95 5.54
C ARG A 3 -8.85 -6.02 5.23
N LEU A 4 -8.41 -5.35 4.17
CA LEU A 4 -6.99 -5.21 3.89
C LEU A 4 -6.30 -4.41 5.01
N SER A 5 -5.06 -4.79 5.29
CA SER A 5 -4.12 -4.04 6.14
C SER A 5 -3.03 -3.46 5.25
N PHE A 6 -2.47 -2.33 5.64
CA PHE A 6 -1.53 -1.59 4.81
C PHE A 6 -0.21 -1.32 5.51
N CYS A 7 0.84 -1.27 4.73
CA CYS A 7 2.12 -0.63 5.04
C CYS A 7 2.29 0.54 4.07
N THR A 8 2.71 1.71 4.56
CA THR A 8 3.03 2.84 3.69
C THR A 8 4.53 3.08 3.66
N ASP A 9 5.06 3.35 2.47
CA ASP A 9 6.43 3.81 2.30
C ASP A 9 6.69 5.18 2.97
N GLU A 10 7.96 5.52 3.22
CA GLU A 10 8.41 6.75 3.88
C GLU A 10 8.00 8.03 3.12
N HIS A 11 7.88 7.94 1.79
CA HIS A 11 7.50 9.07 0.95
C HIS A 11 5.99 9.32 0.92
N VAL A 12 5.19 8.42 1.51
CA VAL A 12 3.74 8.59 1.59
C VAL A 12 3.39 9.71 2.59
N PRO A 13 2.65 10.75 2.16
CA PRO A 13 2.30 11.85 3.06
C PRO A 13 1.52 11.38 4.30
N HIS A 14 1.87 11.90 5.48
CA HIS A 14 1.17 11.58 6.72
C HIS A 14 -0.35 11.82 6.64
N ALA A 15 -0.80 12.80 5.85
CA ALA A 15 -2.23 13.05 5.63
C ALA A 15 -2.95 11.84 4.99
N PHE A 16 -2.27 11.05 4.17
CA PHE A 16 -2.82 9.83 3.56
C PHE A 16 -2.90 8.70 4.60
N VAL A 17 -1.86 8.54 5.43
CA VAL A 17 -1.86 7.59 6.56
C VAL A 17 -3.04 7.89 7.48
N SER A 18 -3.19 9.14 7.93
CA SER A 18 -4.31 9.55 8.79
C SER A 18 -5.68 9.34 8.12
N ALA A 19 -5.78 9.53 6.80
CA ALA A 19 -7.01 9.28 6.06
C ALA A 19 -7.37 7.79 6.03
N LEU A 20 -6.39 6.91 5.85
CA LEU A 20 -6.60 5.46 5.90
C LEU A 20 -7.04 5.00 7.30
N GLU A 21 -6.34 5.45 8.34
CA GLU A 21 -6.68 5.14 9.73
C GLU A 21 -8.08 5.64 10.11
N SER A 22 -8.43 6.88 9.72
CA SER A 22 -9.76 7.45 9.95
C SER A 22 -10.87 6.70 9.20
N ASN A 23 -10.52 5.98 8.13
CA ASN A 23 -11.44 5.08 7.43
C ASN A 23 -11.47 3.67 8.03
N GLY A 24 -10.74 3.41 9.12
CA GLY A 24 -10.76 2.16 9.89
C GLY A 24 -9.88 1.05 9.31
N PHE A 25 -8.85 1.40 8.54
CA PHE A 25 -7.84 0.44 8.08
C PHE A 25 -6.73 0.27 9.12
N SER A 26 -6.15 -0.92 9.22
CA SER A 26 -4.88 -1.10 9.94
C SER A 26 -3.76 -0.61 9.05
N VAL A 27 -2.99 0.36 9.53
CA VAL A 27 -1.90 0.98 8.78
C VAL A 27 -0.65 1.00 9.66
N VAL A 28 0.48 0.66 9.07
CA VAL A 28 1.82 0.89 9.62
C VAL A 28 2.65 1.64 8.60
N THR A 29 3.74 2.25 9.03
CA THR A 29 4.68 2.93 8.13
C THR A 29 5.98 2.12 8.09
N ALA A 30 6.62 2.05 6.92
CA ALA A 30 7.93 1.38 6.79
C ALA A 30 8.94 1.95 7.80
N ALA A 31 8.98 3.28 7.92
CA ALA A 31 9.82 3.98 8.89
C ALA A 31 9.53 3.59 10.36
N GLY A 32 8.28 3.29 10.70
CA GLY A 32 7.89 2.88 12.06
C GLY A 32 8.30 1.46 12.41
N GLU A 33 8.33 0.55 11.43
CA GLU A 33 8.62 -0.87 11.64
C GLU A 33 10.11 -1.20 11.44
N HIS A 34 10.78 -0.52 10.49
CA HIS A 34 12.15 -0.84 10.06
C HIS A 34 13.15 0.31 10.25
N GLY A 35 12.69 1.52 10.56
CA GLY A 35 13.54 2.72 10.57
C GLY A 35 13.73 3.32 9.17
N GLN A 36 14.68 4.24 9.02
CA GLN A 36 14.99 4.88 7.74
C GLN A 36 15.86 3.96 6.86
N ASP A 37 15.84 4.16 5.54
CA ASP A 37 16.69 3.47 4.55
C ASP A 37 16.49 1.94 4.48
N THR A 38 15.25 1.46 4.63
CA THR A 38 14.95 0.03 4.43
C THR A 38 15.08 -0.33 2.95
N VAL A 39 15.67 -1.49 2.65
CA VAL A 39 15.81 -1.97 1.27
C VAL A 39 14.44 -2.38 0.72
N ASP A 40 14.07 -1.89 -0.47
CA ASP A 40 12.75 -2.10 -1.08
C ASP A 40 12.34 -3.57 -1.18
N GLU A 41 13.26 -4.45 -1.57
CA GLU A 41 13.03 -5.90 -1.63
C GLU A 41 12.68 -6.48 -0.26
N GLU A 42 13.41 -6.08 0.79
CA GLU A 42 13.17 -6.54 2.16
C GLU A 42 11.83 -6.00 2.70
N LEU A 43 11.52 -4.74 2.41
CA LEU A 43 10.24 -4.14 2.80
C LEU A 43 9.06 -4.84 2.13
N LEU A 44 9.16 -5.10 0.82
CA LEU A 44 8.09 -5.73 0.05
C LEU A 44 7.88 -7.19 0.49
N ALA A 45 8.96 -7.93 0.74
CA ALA A 45 8.89 -9.30 1.27
C ALA A 45 8.25 -9.32 2.67
N TRP A 46 8.66 -8.41 3.56
CA TRP A 46 8.08 -8.29 4.90
C TRP A 46 6.57 -7.96 4.87
N CYS A 47 6.17 -7.11 3.93
CA CYS A 47 4.75 -6.81 3.68
C CYS A 47 3.97 -8.09 3.31
N GLY A 48 4.57 -8.97 2.50
CA GLY A 48 4.06 -10.31 2.21
C GLY A 48 3.86 -11.18 3.45
N ASP A 49 4.91 -11.30 4.27
CA ASP A 49 4.90 -12.12 5.49
C ASP A 49 3.92 -11.59 6.56
N SER A 50 3.67 -10.28 6.56
CA SER A 50 2.79 -9.61 7.52
C SER A 50 1.34 -9.45 7.04
N ASP A 51 0.99 -9.99 5.86
CA ASP A 51 -0.33 -9.81 5.22
C ASP A 51 -0.71 -8.31 5.07
N ARG A 52 0.26 -7.46 4.75
CA ARG A 52 0.08 -6.01 4.56
C ARG A 52 0.35 -5.60 3.12
N VAL A 53 -0.62 -4.94 2.51
CA VAL A 53 -0.47 -4.35 1.18
C VAL A 53 0.44 -3.13 1.27
N LEU A 54 1.50 -3.10 0.47
CA LEU A 54 2.38 -1.94 0.38
C LEU A 54 1.69 -0.83 -0.42
N VAL A 55 1.69 0.39 0.10
CA VAL A 55 1.24 1.58 -0.61
C VAL A 55 2.41 2.52 -0.79
N THR A 56 2.72 2.85 -2.04
CA THR A 56 3.87 3.70 -2.39
C THR A 56 3.59 4.56 -3.62
N ASN A 57 4.36 5.64 -3.77
CA ASN A 57 4.47 6.41 -5.01
C ASN A 57 5.80 6.18 -5.73
N ASP A 58 6.65 5.31 -5.19
CA ASP A 58 7.88 4.88 -5.83
C ASP A 58 7.58 3.79 -6.89
N ARG A 59 8.08 4.01 -8.09
CA ARG A 59 7.86 3.11 -9.23
C ARG A 59 8.90 2.00 -9.29
N ASP A 60 9.98 2.08 -8.53
CA ASP A 60 11.02 1.06 -8.52
C ASP A 60 10.47 -0.26 -7.96
N PHE A 61 9.45 -0.21 -7.08
CA PHE A 61 8.70 -1.39 -6.63
C PHE A 61 7.95 -2.13 -7.75
N VAL A 62 7.67 -1.50 -8.90
CA VAL A 62 7.04 -2.19 -10.04
C VAL A 62 7.94 -3.30 -10.55
N GLU A 63 9.26 -3.09 -10.55
CA GLU A 63 10.21 -4.10 -11.00
C GLU A 63 10.28 -5.29 -10.04
N LEU A 64 9.92 -5.08 -8.77
CA LEU A 64 9.95 -6.11 -7.72
C LEU A 64 8.67 -6.96 -7.65
N ASP A 65 7.56 -6.51 -8.24
CA ASP A 65 6.27 -7.24 -8.25
C ASP A 65 6.39 -8.68 -8.77
N GLU A 66 7.18 -8.90 -9.82
CA GLU A 66 7.41 -10.24 -10.37
C GLU A 66 8.54 -11.02 -9.65
N GLN A 67 9.31 -10.37 -8.78
CA GLN A 67 10.51 -10.93 -8.14
C GLN A 67 10.26 -11.36 -6.69
N VAL A 68 9.32 -10.69 -6.01
CA VAL A 68 9.07 -10.83 -4.57
C VAL A 68 7.61 -11.17 -4.34
N ASN A 69 7.33 -12.26 -3.63
CA ASN A 69 5.95 -12.54 -3.22
C ASN A 69 5.51 -11.52 -2.16
N HIS A 70 4.33 -10.94 -2.32
CA HIS A 70 3.81 -9.90 -1.44
C HIS A 70 2.30 -9.99 -1.23
N ALA A 71 1.80 -9.33 -0.18
CA ALA A 71 0.37 -9.32 0.13
C ALA A 71 -0.44 -8.39 -0.79
N GLY A 72 0.25 -7.63 -1.64
CA GLY A 72 -0.29 -6.73 -2.65
C GLY A 72 0.52 -5.44 -2.72
N LEU A 73 0.51 -4.80 -3.89
CA LEU A 73 1.21 -3.56 -4.13
C LEU A 73 0.24 -2.53 -4.70
N VAL A 74 0.10 -1.38 -4.06
CA VAL A 74 -0.72 -0.27 -4.53
C VAL A 74 0.17 0.91 -4.86
N ILE A 75 0.20 1.29 -6.13
CA ILE A 75 1.02 2.39 -6.62
C ILE A 75 0.12 3.55 -7.03
N TYR A 76 0.44 4.75 -6.54
CA TYR A 76 -0.19 5.98 -7.00
C TYR A 76 0.87 6.92 -7.57
N THR A 77 0.53 7.60 -8.67
CA THR A 77 1.51 8.41 -9.42
C THR A 77 1.12 9.88 -9.50
N SER A 78 -0.16 10.19 -9.33
CA SER A 78 -0.62 11.57 -9.30
C SER A 78 -0.29 12.27 -7.98
N GLN A 79 0.45 13.38 -8.07
CA GLN A 79 0.75 14.25 -6.94
C GLN A 79 -0.43 15.15 -6.52
N ALA A 80 -1.51 15.19 -7.32
CA ALA A 80 -2.67 16.05 -7.09
C ALA A 80 -3.84 15.34 -6.38
N ILE A 81 -3.64 14.12 -5.88
CA ILE A 81 -4.69 13.35 -5.20
C ILE A 81 -4.94 13.95 -3.81
N SER A 82 -6.20 14.25 -3.49
CA SER A 82 -6.58 14.66 -2.13
C SER A 82 -6.58 13.47 -1.17
N PRO A 83 -6.32 13.64 0.14
CA PRO A 83 -6.40 12.53 1.10
C PRO A 83 -7.76 11.82 1.11
N SER A 84 -8.84 12.55 0.81
CA SER A 84 -10.19 11.99 0.72
C SER A 84 -10.38 11.12 -0.52
N ASP A 85 -9.86 11.55 -1.68
CA ASP A 85 -9.94 10.76 -2.91
C ASP A 85 -9.03 9.53 -2.84
N PHE A 86 -7.84 9.68 -2.26
CA PHE A 86 -6.92 8.58 -1.95
C PHE A 86 -7.62 7.49 -1.11
N ALA A 87 -8.17 7.86 0.05
CA ALA A 87 -8.87 6.91 0.90
C ALA A 87 -10.12 6.32 0.22
N ARG A 88 -10.83 7.11 -0.61
CA ARG A 88 -11.97 6.63 -1.39
C ARG A 88 -11.55 5.56 -2.40
N ALA A 89 -10.44 5.76 -3.10
CA ALA A 89 -9.89 4.80 -4.06
C ALA A 89 -9.46 3.51 -3.35
N ILE A 90 -8.75 3.61 -2.23
CA ILE A 90 -8.34 2.44 -1.42
C ILE A 90 -9.56 1.64 -0.94
N ARG A 91 -10.64 2.30 -0.52
CA ARG A 91 -11.90 1.59 -0.17
C ARG A 91 -12.55 0.88 -1.36
N ARG A 92 -12.34 1.34 -2.59
CA ARG A 92 -12.83 0.63 -3.78
C ARG A 92 -11.99 -0.62 -4.02
N VAL A 93 -10.67 -0.52 -3.89
CA VAL A 93 -9.74 -1.67 -3.95
C VAL A 93 -10.08 -2.71 -2.88
N ASP A 94 -10.19 -2.31 -1.61
CA ASP A 94 -10.56 -3.20 -0.47
C ASP A 94 -11.92 -3.89 -0.63
N ARG A 95 -12.86 -3.29 -1.37
CA ARG A 95 -14.14 -3.94 -1.67
C ARG A 95 -14.07 -4.90 -2.86
N GLN A 96 -13.15 -4.66 -3.79
CA GLN A 96 -12.95 -5.53 -4.94
C GLN A 96 -12.13 -6.77 -4.58
N PHE A 97 -11.09 -6.59 -3.77
CA PHE A 97 -10.12 -7.62 -3.45
C PHE A 97 -10.18 -7.97 -1.96
N GLY A 98 -10.43 -9.24 -1.65
CA GLY A 98 -10.07 -9.79 -0.34
C GLY A 98 -8.55 -10.02 -0.24
N ALA A 99 -8.04 -10.18 0.99
CA ALA A 99 -6.60 -10.37 1.25
C ALA A 99 -5.93 -11.50 0.43
N LYS A 100 -6.67 -12.56 0.08
CA LYS A 100 -6.14 -13.63 -0.77
C LYS A 100 -6.08 -13.25 -2.24
N GLU A 101 -7.02 -12.44 -2.72
CA GLU A 101 -7.11 -11.99 -4.10
C GLU A 101 -6.12 -10.86 -4.39
N MET A 102 -5.67 -10.17 -3.34
CA MET A 102 -4.70 -9.08 -3.42
C MET A 102 -3.24 -9.56 -3.43
N ARG A 103 -2.97 -10.82 -3.03
CA ARG A 103 -1.62 -11.40 -3.02
C ARG A 103 -1.02 -11.40 -4.42
N ASP A 104 0.22 -10.92 -4.53
CA ASP A 104 0.99 -10.82 -5.77
C ASP A 104 0.23 -10.04 -6.87
N VAL A 105 -0.59 -9.06 -6.45
CA VAL A 105 -1.31 -8.15 -7.35
C VAL A 105 -0.80 -6.72 -7.18
N LEU A 106 -0.36 -6.13 -8.30
CA LEU A 106 -0.12 -4.71 -8.44
C LEU A 106 -1.40 -3.97 -8.88
N VAL A 107 -1.74 -2.91 -8.14
CA VAL A 107 -2.86 -2.01 -8.43
C VAL A 107 -2.36 -0.59 -8.63
N TRP A 108 -2.67 -0.01 -9.79
CA TRP A 108 -2.51 1.42 -10.05
C TRP A 108 -3.69 2.19 -9.46
N LEU A 109 -3.49 2.86 -8.32
CA LEU A 109 -4.55 3.56 -7.59
C LEU A 109 -5.21 4.67 -8.43
N ASP A 110 -4.49 5.28 -9.37
CA ASP A 110 -5.01 6.28 -10.29
C ASP A 110 -6.22 5.77 -11.12
N GLN A 111 -6.30 4.46 -11.38
CA GLN A 111 -7.43 3.82 -12.08
C GLN A 111 -8.69 3.69 -11.21
N TRP A 112 -8.59 4.05 -9.93
CA TRP A 112 -9.63 3.88 -8.92
C TRP A 112 -10.13 5.20 -8.33
N LEU A 113 -9.68 6.34 -8.85
CA LEU A 113 -10.10 7.70 -8.46
C LEU A 113 -11.55 8.00 -8.88
#